data_AF-A0A973PIA2-F1
#
_entry.id   AF-A0A973PIA2-F1
#
_cell.length_a   1.000
_cell.length_b   1.000
_cell.length_c   1.000
_cell.angle_alpha   90.00
_cell.angle_beta   90.00
_cell.angle_gamma   90.00
#
_symmetry.space_group_name_H-M   'P 1'
#
loop_
_entity.id
_entity.type
_entity.pdbx_description
1 polymer ?
#
loop_
_entity_poly.entity_id
_entity_poly.type
_entity_poly.pdbx_seq_one_letter_code
_entity_poly.pdbx_strand_id
1 'polypeptide(L)'
;GGVEWADGRRMAADVVVWATGFRSALDHLAPLRLREPGGGIKVDGTRVVKDPRLQLVGYGPSASTIGANRAGRAAARNVHTLLTAPLTPAA
;
A
#
# COMPACT_ATOMS: atom_id res chain seq x y z
N GLY A 1 4.36 10.19 -34.85
CA GLY A 1 4.61 10.56 -33.44
C GLY A 1 5.83 9.84 -32.95
N GLY A 2 6.45 10.26 -31.83
CA GLY A 2 7.68 9.65 -31.35
C GLY A 2 8.16 10.26 -30.04
N VAL A 3 9.38 9.91 -29.63
CA VAL A 3 10.03 10.46 -28.43
C VAL A 3 11.16 11.41 -28.82
N GLU A 4 11.39 12.42 -28.00
CA GLU A 4 12.52 13.34 -28.10
C GLU A 4 13.30 13.31 -26.79
N TRP A 5 14.62 13.20 -26.87
CA TRP A 5 15.51 13.26 -25.71
C TRP A 5 15.88 14.70 -25.38
N ALA A 6 16.36 14.93 -24.15
CA ALA A 6 16.77 16.26 -23.69
C ALA A 6 17.89 16.91 -24.53
N ASP A 7 18.63 16.11 -25.33
CA ASP A 7 19.66 16.56 -26.27
C ASP A 7 19.14 16.82 -27.70
N GLY A 8 17.82 16.76 -27.91
CA GLY A 8 17.17 17.02 -29.19
C GLY A 8 17.15 15.83 -30.16
N ARG A 9 17.74 14.67 -29.80
CA ARG A 9 17.58 13.45 -30.60
C ARG A 9 16.10 13.07 -30.66
N ARG A 10 15.65 12.54 -31.81
CA ARG A 10 14.27 12.11 -32.04
C ARG A 10 14.23 10.67 -32.53
N MET A 11 13.23 9.91 -32.08
CA MET A 11 12.97 8.54 -32.53
C MET A 11 11.46 8.37 -32.76
N ALA A 12 11.10 7.81 -33.93
CA ALA A 12 9.72 7.44 -34.21
C ALA A 12 9.29 6.28 -33.29
N ALA A 13 8.07 6.34 -32.78
CA ALA A 13 7.49 5.27 -31.97
C ALA A 13 5.98 5.21 -32.26
N ASP A 14 5.52 4.04 -32.71
CA ASP A 14 4.11 3.80 -33.00
C ASP A 14 3.33 3.40 -31.73
N VAL A 15 4.02 2.75 -30.79
CA VAL A 15 3.43 2.24 -29.53
C VAL A 15 4.37 2.52 -28.37
N VAL A 16 3.80 2.90 -27.22
CA VAL A 16 4.50 3.04 -25.95
C VAL A 16 3.85 2.12 -24.92
N VAL A 17 4.65 1.26 -24.29
CA VAL A 17 4.21 0.42 -23.17
C VAL A 17 4.71 1.04 -21.86
N TRP A 18 3.77 1.48 -21.03
CA TRP A 18 4.09 2.05 -19.72
C TRP A 18 4.26 0.94 -18.68
N ALA A 19 5.48 0.39 -18.61
CA ALA A 19 5.88 -0.55 -17.56
C ALA A 19 6.39 0.19 -16.29
N THR A 20 5.72 1.28 -15.91
CA THR A 20 6.16 2.19 -14.82
C THR A 20 5.61 1.82 -13.45
N GLY A 21 5.02 0.63 -13.31
CA GLY A 21 4.50 0.09 -12.07
C GLY A 21 3.07 0.54 -11.74
N PHE A 22 2.69 0.39 -10.46
CA PHE A 22 1.32 0.59 -9.99
C PHE A 22 1.28 1.40 -8.69
N ARG A 23 0.12 1.98 -8.40
CA ARG A 23 -0.22 2.52 -7.07
C ARG A 23 -1.15 1.56 -6.35
N SER A 24 -1.13 1.57 -5.02
CA SER A 24 -2.03 0.77 -4.19
C SER A 24 -3.49 1.22 -4.37
N ALA A 25 -4.39 0.28 -4.66
CA ALA A 25 -5.82 0.52 -4.82
C ALA A 25 -6.54 0.75 -3.47
N LEU A 26 -6.38 1.94 -2.90
CA LEU A 26 -6.83 2.29 -1.54
C LEU A 26 -7.88 3.41 -1.51
N ASP A 27 -8.55 3.70 -2.63
CA ASP A 27 -9.50 4.82 -2.72
C ASP A 27 -10.74 4.60 -1.83
N HIS A 28 -11.14 3.34 -1.60
CA HIS A 28 -12.19 2.99 -0.66
C HIS A 28 -11.90 3.41 0.79
N LEU A 29 -10.64 3.72 1.12
CA LEU A 29 -10.21 4.21 2.44
C LEU A 29 -10.10 5.74 2.51
N ALA A 30 -10.38 6.47 1.43
CA ALA A 30 -10.24 7.93 1.39
C ALA A 30 -10.99 8.65 2.53
N PRO A 31 -12.22 8.25 2.93
CA PRO A 31 -12.93 8.90 4.04
C PRO A 31 -12.19 8.84 5.39
N LEU A 32 -11.31 7.85 5.59
CA LEU A 32 -10.54 7.67 6.82
C LEU A 32 -9.33 8.62 6.93
N ARG A 33 -9.00 9.35 5.86
CA ARG A 33 -7.90 10.36 5.83
C ARG A 33 -6.54 9.82 6.32
N LEU A 34 -6.23 8.57 5.97
CA LEU A 34 -5.05 7.84 6.43
C LEU A 34 -3.76 8.11 5.62
N ARG A 35 -3.86 8.80 4.48
CA ARG A 35 -2.72 9.07 3.59
C ARG A 35 -1.76 10.09 4.21
N GLU A 36 -0.47 9.89 3.98
CA GLU A 36 0.63 10.81 4.28
C GLU A 36 0.90 11.75 3.09
N PRO A 37 1.71 12.82 3.24
CA PRO A 37 2.07 13.74 2.15
C PRO A 37 2.66 13.07 0.88
N GLY A 38 3.13 11.82 0.95
CA GLY A 38 3.56 11.01 -0.21
C GLY A 38 2.48 10.15 -0.88
N GLY A 39 1.22 10.26 -0.43
CA GLY A 39 0.07 9.50 -0.95
C GLY A 39 -0.06 8.06 -0.44
N GLY A 40 0.96 7.53 0.25
CA GLY A 40 0.91 6.23 0.91
C GLY A 40 0.24 6.29 2.29
N ILE A 41 -0.14 5.12 2.83
CA ILE A 41 -0.60 4.97 4.21
C ILE A 41 0.56 4.40 5.04
N LYS A 42 0.89 5.05 6.16
CA LYS A 42 1.97 4.58 7.05
C LYS A 42 1.54 3.31 7.78
N VAL A 43 2.37 2.27 7.69
CA VAL A 43 2.16 0.98 8.35
C VAL A 43 3.33 0.60 9.26
N ASP A 44 3.03 -0.17 10.29
CA ASP A 44 3.96 -0.91 11.14
C ASP A 44 3.66 -2.41 10.94
N GLY A 45 4.54 -3.10 10.21
CA GLY A 45 4.22 -4.39 9.62
C GLY A 45 3.02 -4.28 8.68
N THR A 46 1.92 -4.97 8.99
CA THR A 46 0.65 -4.86 8.26
C THR A 46 -0.31 -3.84 8.86
N ARG A 47 -0.06 -3.34 10.07
CA ARG A 47 -1.00 -2.50 10.83
C ARG A 47 -0.88 -1.04 10.39
N VAL A 48 -1.99 -0.39 10.12
CA VAL A 48 -1.99 1.06 9.87
C VAL A 48 -1.70 1.83 11.16
N VAL A 49 -0.72 2.73 11.13
CA VAL A 49 -0.28 3.46 12.33
C VAL A 49 -1.37 4.38 12.87
N LYS A 50 -2.13 5.03 11.99
CA LYS A 50 -3.21 5.96 12.36
C LYS A 50 -4.51 5.28 12.79
N ASP A 51 -4.73 4.02 12.41
CA ASP A 51 -5.89 3.24 12.84
C ASP A 51 -5.49 1.76 13.02
N PRO A 52 -5.24 1.30 14.26
CA PRO A 52 -4.73 -0.05 14.50
C PRO A 52 -5.72 -1.17 14.17
N ARG A 53 -7.00 -0.83 13.93
CA ARG A 53 -8.04 -1.77 13.49
C ARG A 53 -7.85 -2.15 12.02
N LEU A 54 -7.12 -1.34 11.26
CA LEU A 54 -6.89 -1.57 9.84
C LEU A 54 -5.55 -2.29 9.59
N GLN A 55 -5.62 -3.35 8.78
CA GLN A 55 -4.45 -4.10 8.31
C GLN A 55 -4.38 -4.01 6.78
N LEU A 56 -3.22 -3.69 6.23
CA LEU A 56 -2.96 -3.70 4.79
C LEU A 56 -2.04 -4.88 4.45
N VAL A 57 -2.55 -5.81 3.64
CA VAL A 57 -1.86 -7.07 3.28
C VAL A 57 -1.78 -7.16 1.76
N GLY A 58 -0.63 -7.59 1.24
CA GLY A 58 -0.40 -7.74 -0.20
C GLY A 58 -0.03 -6.44 -0.92
N TYR A 59 0.16 -5.34 -0.18
CA TYR A 59 0.65 -4.07 -0.71
C TYR A 59 2.14 -3.87 -0.40
N GLY A 60 2.83 -3.11 -1.26
CA GLY A 60 4.22 -2.69 -1.06
C GLY A 60 5.17 -3.89 -0.88
N PRO A 61 6.02 -3.90 0.17
CA PRO A 61 6.98 -4.99 0.40
C PRO A 61 6.35 -6.40 0.55
N SER A 62 5.04 -6.49 0.80
CA SER A 62 4.32 -7.76 0.92
C SER A 62 3.70 -8.26 -0.39
N ALA A 63 3.83 -7.51 -1.50
CA ALA A 63 3.23 -7.82 -2.80
C ALA A 63 3.96 -8.94 -3.56
N SER A 64 3.98 -10.13 -2.99
CA SER A 64 4.42 -11.38 -3.62
C SER A 64 3.62 -12.55 -3.04
N THR A 65 3.57 -13.69 -3.72
CA THR A 65 2.83 -14.86 -3.22
C THR A 65 3.30 -15.31 -1.83
N ILE A 66 4.61 -15.40 -1.61
CA ILE A 66 5.20 -15.79 -0.31
C ILE A 66 5.08 -14.65 0.71
N GLY A 67 5.32 -13.40 0.29
CA GLY A 67 5.21 -12.22 1.14
C GLY A 67 3.80 -12.02 1.69
N ALA A 68 2.78 -12.18 0.84
CA ALA A 68 1.38 -12.06 1.19
C ALA A 68 0.96 -13.10 2.23
N ASN A 69 1.40 -14.35 2.10
CA ASN A 69 1.12 -15.39 3.10
C ASN A 69 1.69 -15.07 4.48
N ARG A 70 2.94 -14.57 4.54
CA ARG A 70 3.56 -14.15 5.81
C ARG A 70 2.84 -12.94 6.42
N ALA A 71 2.54 -11.94 5.60
CA ALA A 71 1.80 -10.76 6.02
C ALA A 71 0.38 -11.10 6.49
N GLY A 72 -0.33 -12.00 5.81
CA GLY A 72 -1.66 -12.47 6.22
C GLY A 72 -1.64 -13.13 7.60
N ARG A 73 -0.64 -13.98 7.88
CA ARG A 73 -0.45 -14.58 9.22
C ARG A 73 -0.20 -13.52 10.29
N ALA A 74 0.62 -12.52 10.00
CA ALA A 74 0.87 -11.41 10.91
C ALA A 74 -0.39 -10.59 11.18
N ALA A 75 -1.14 -10.23 10.14
CA ALA A 75 -2.40 -9.50 10.25
C ALA A 75 -3.44 -10.26 11.08
N ALA A 76 -3.59 -11.57 10.88
CA ALA A 76 -4.49 -12.41 11.66
C ALA A 76 -4.13 -12.39 13.16
N ARG A 77 -2.84 -12.51 13.49
CA ARG A 77 -2.35 -12.40 14.88
C ARG A 77 -2.61 -11.01 15.46
N ASN A 78 -2.38 -9.95 14.70
CA ASN A 78 -2.64 -8.58 15.15
C ASN A 78 -4.11 -8.35 15.47
N VAL A 79 -5.01 -8.81 14.60
CA VAL A 79 -6.47 -8.70 14.81
C VAL A 79 -6.90 -9.54 16.00
N HIS A 80 -6.41 -10.78 16.13
CA HIS A 80 -6.69 -11.61 17.31
C HIS A 80 -6.30 -10.88 18.61
N THR A 81 -5.06 -10.40 18.70
CA THR A 81 -4.58 -9.65 19.87
C THR A 81 -5.46 -8.42 20.15
N LEU A 82 -5.85 -7.68 19.12
CA LEU A 82 -6.70 -6.49 19.27
C LEU A 82 -8.07 -6.83 19.85
N LEU A 83 -8.67 -7.94 19.41
CA LEU A 83 -10.00 -8.37 19.85
C LEU A 83 -10.00 -9.06 21.21
N THR A 84 -8.89 -9.68 21.61
CA THR A 84 -8.77 -10.37 22.90
C THR A 84 -8.14 -9.52 24.00
N ALA A 85 -7.62 -8.34 23.66
CA ALA A 85 -7.10 -7.41 24.66
C ALA A 85 -8.22 -6.99 25.61
N PRO A 86 -7.96 -6.90 26.93
CA PRO A 86 -8.95 -6.41 27.88
C PRO A 86 -9.41 -5.01 27.44
N LEU A 87 -10.72 -4.78 27.38
CA LEU A 87 -11.25 -3.44 27.15
C LEU A 87 -10.74 -2.55 28.28
N THR A 88 -9.85 -1.61 27.97
CA THR A 88 -9.57 -0.51 28.89
C THR A 88 -10.83 0.35 28.88
N PRO A 89 -11.51 0.56 30.02
CA PRO A 89 -12.66 1.45 30.06
C PRO A 89 -12.25 2.81 29.52
N ALA A 90 -13.05 3.38 28.62
CA ALA A 90 -12.86 4.76 28.21
C ALA A 90 -13.01 5.65 29.46
N ALA A 91 -12.00 6.47 29.73
CA ALA A 91 -12.04 7.50 30.77
C ALA A 91 -13.00 8.62 30.37
#